data_AF-A0A212ESI0-F1
#
_entry.id   AF-A0A212ESI0-F1
#
_cell.length_a   1.000
_cell.length_b   1.000
_cell.length_c   1.000
_cell.angle_alpha   90.00
_cell.angle_beta   90.00
_cell.angle_gamma   90.00
#
_symmetry.space_group_name_H-M   'P 1'
#
loop_
_entity.id
_entity.type
_entity.pdbx_description
1 polymer ?
#
loop_
_entity_poly.entity_id
_entity_poly.type
_entity_poly.pdbx_seq_one_letter_code
_entity_poly.pdbx_strand_id
1 'polypeptide(L)'
;MENNGYARKIDIDEDNLQYVPKEYFSNIMSKNFSTEDPHNIFNIFANLGVYCTENNLCISNEQFDNFIDNLTDNIKFASDDELRSLFFSLTKWPQTNSIRTRNFIEVWAALDDECFKRIHKWSYDEMLSFVSLFYMLNVIKYSDFCTKVLNKIATKCKNLKKSHVVQCLFFTGTIRRSPIDMHFLEVYVENHFTEFSTDELAVLAMGFFKSSTPIRSMTLISKIIDRIIENSKNIHEISLAALLKIIRYSIKIPIDNKLFDMLEHLQHECDRMSIMCNVQLALVGTSSLTLHENCLNQIAKRVIKSISETRIKDLERLVLTYGTFNHIPETEENFFGKVIEELRKPERNEEILKYGRSFSACVAFLGLLQIFPVDLIKRVLSREFLNNTYGGNFYSYGREILTIHDIAKLFIEDEVSVLTDKQVIALAKKYTDYVPCETYQKQYNITERMFLDIKRVLQEDRGGKDYVTGFHVIPHHQRGDLILCNNSEGAPVSVKDVFYGKQFGLLHKAPSPNHWIVLIVAGRNSMIQNSNRASGPFNIKIKELNTLGYYANIVKWNTYSNLKTDKEKIIYLNNLIEEALKSKL
;
A
#
# COMPACT_ATOMS: atom_id res chain seq x y z
N MET A 1 -21.88 -9.78 10.53
CA MET A 1 -22.07 -10.73 9.40
C MET A 1 -23.23 -11.68 9.67
N GLU A 2 -23.35 -12.25 10.87
CA GLU A 2 -24.47 -13.16 11.22
C GLU A 2 -25.84 -12.47 11.27
N ASN A 3 -25.96 -11.31 11.94
CA ASN A 3 -27.25 -10.60 12.06
C ASN A 3 -27.86 -10.12 10.73
N ASN A 4 -27.06 -10.03 9.67
CA ASN A 4 -27.50 -9.59 8.34
C ASN A 4 -27.65 -10.77 7.36
N GLY A 5 -27.59 -12.02 7.83
CA GLY A 5 -27.70 -13.22 7.00
C GLY A 5 -26.51 -13.47 6.08
N TYR A 6 -25.33 -12.87 6.35
CA TYR A 6 -24.12 -13.08 5.54
C TYR A 6 -23.27 -14.26 6.00
N ALA A 7 -23.41 -14.64 7.26
CA ALA A 7 -22.88 -15.88 7.79
C ALA A 7 -24.07 -16.79 8.06
N ARG A 8 -24.08 -17.98 7.46
CA ARG A 8 -25.04 -19.02 7.85
C ARG A 8 -24.71 -19.40 9.29
N LYS A 9 -25.72 -19.44 10.17
CA LYS A 9 -25.60 -20.26 11.38
C LYS A 9 -25.38 -21.68 10.88
N ILE A 10 -24.20 -22.18 11.13
CA ILE A 10 -23.90 -23.58 10.96
C ILE A 10 -24.44 -24.18 12.24
N ASP A 11 -25.57 -24.88 12.16
CA ASP A 11 -26.04 -25.68 13.29
C ASP A 11 -25.01 -26.79 13.48
N ILE A 12 -24.08 -26.54 14.40
CA ILE A 12 -23.13 -27.55 14.86
C ILE A 12 -23.96 -28.39 15.81
N ASP A 13 -24.20 -29.63 15.43
CA ASP A 13 -24.72 -30.63 16.34
C ASP A 13 -23.59 -31.02 17.31
N GLU A 14 -23.23 -30.08 18.21
CA GLU A 14 -22.21 -30.30 19.26
C GLU A 14 -22.63 -31.43 20.22
N ASP A 15 -23.92 -31.76 20.25
CA ASP A 15 -24.52 -32.80 21.08
C ASP A 15 -24.24 -34.23 20.59
N ASN A 16 -23.60 -34.41 19.43
CA ASN A 16 -23.19 -35.73 18.90
C ASN A 16 -21.70 -36.05 19.14
N LEU A 17 -21.02 -35.33 20.04
CA LEU A 17 -19.64 -35.63 20.46
C LEU A 17 -19.61 -36.87 21.36
N GLN A 18 -19.44 -38.05 20.74
CA GLN A 18 -19.20 -39.28 21.48
C GLN A 18 -17.73 -39.36 21.93
N TYR A 19 -17.52 -39.58 23.23
CA TYR A 19 -16.22 -40.02 23.76
C TYR A 19 -15.74 -41.23 22.96
N VAL A 20 -14.51 -41.17 22.46
CA VAL A 20 -13.91 -42.24 21.66
C VAL A 20 -12.95 -43.05 22.54
N PRO A 21 -13.27 -44.29 22.93
CA PRO A 21 -12.37 -45.10 23.76
C PRO A 21 -11.07 -45.43 23.01
N LYS A 22 -9.96 -45.56 23.74
CA LYS A 22 -8.65 -45.94 23.18
C LYS A 22 -8.67 -47.28 22.43
N GLU A 23 -9.53 -48.22 22.86
CA GLU A 23 -9.75 -49.50 22.17
C GLU A 23 -10.38 -49.30 20.79
N TYR A 24 -11.35 -48.39 20.67
CA TYR A 24 -11.97 -48.04 19.40
C TYR A 24 -10.93 -47.41 18.45
N PHE A 25 -10.09 -46.50 18.94
CA PHE A 25 -8.99 -45.94 18.15
C PHE A 25 -8.03 -47.03 17.64
N SER A 26 -7.63 -47.95 18.52
CA SER A 26 -6.71 -49.04 18.16
C SER A 26 -7.33 -49.96 17.09
N ASN A 27 -8.63 -50.28 17.21
CA ASN A 27 -9.36 -51.06 16.22
C ASN A 27 -9.41 -50.35 14.86
N ILE A 28 -9.69 -49.04 14.83
CA ILE A 28 -9.69 -48.25 13.59
C ILE A 28 -8.31 -48.31 12.93
N MET A 29 -7.23 -48.05 13.67
CA MET A 29 -5.88 -48.02 13.07
C MET A 29 -5.42 -49.37 12.51
N SER A 30 -5.98 -50.48 13.02
CA SER A 30 -5.71 -51.84 12.51
C SER A 30 -6.62 -52.28 11.36
N LYS A 31 -7.66 -51.50 11.04
CA LYS A 31 -8.69 -51.87 10.07
C LYS A 31 -8.20 -51.68 8.63
N ASN A 32 -8.60 -52.58 7.74
CA ASN A 32 -8.43 -52.39 6.30
C ASN A 32 -9.62 -51.58 5.75
N PHE A 33 -9.36 -50.38 5.25
CA PHE A 33 -10.39 -49.46 4.74
C PHE A 33 -10.72 -49.65 3.26
N SER A 34 -9.98 -50.51 2.53
CA SER A 34 -10.16 -50.65 1.08
C SER A 34 -11.50 -51.26 0.65
N THR A 35 -12.20 -51.92 1.58
CA THR A 35 -13.52 -52.53 1.36
C THR A 35 -14.62 -51.89 2.22
N GLU A 36 -14.31 -50.80 2.92
CA GLU A 36 -15.24 -50.16 3.84
C GLU A 36 -16.25 -49.28 3.07
N ASP A 37 -17.48 -49.20 3.59
CA ASP A 37 -18.48 -48.29 3.06
C ASP A 37 -18.02 -46.82 3.19
N PRO A 38 -18.08 -46.00 2.11
CA PRO A 38 -17.63 -44.60 2.14
C PRO A 38 -18.26 -43.75 3.25
N HIS A 39 -19.56 -43.94 3.54
CA HIS A 39 -20.24 -43.16 4.59
C HIS A 39 -19.66 -43.48 5.97
N ASN A 40 -19.28 -44.75 6.21
CA ASN A 40 -18.60 -45.12 7.44
C ASN A 40 -17.19 -44.51 7.55
N ILE A 41 -16.45 -44.43 6.44
CA ILE A 41 -15.12 -43.78 6.42
C ILE A 41 -15.24 -42.29 6.83
N PHE A 42 -16.25 -41.58 6.32
CA PHE A 42 -16.47 -40.16 6.67
C PHE A 42 -16.83 -39.97 8.15
N ASN A 43 -17.69 -40.82 8.71
CA ASN A 43 -18.02 -40.80 10.13
C ASN A 43 -16.81 -41.08 11.02
N ILE A 44 -15.97 -42.05 10.62
CA ILE A 44 -14.72 -42.37 11.33
C ILE A 44 -13.79 -41.16 11.35
N PHE A 45 -13.68 -40.39 10.26
CA PHE A 45 -12.82 -39.20 10.21
C PHE A 45 -13.22 -38.14 11.23
N ALA A 46 -14.53 -37.92 11.42
CA ALA A 46 -15.05 -37.01 12.44
C ALA A 46 -14.65 -37.46 13.87
N ASN A 47 -14.86 -38.75 14.17
CA ASN A 47 -14.52 -39.34 15.46
C ASN A 47 -13.00 -39.29 15.74
N LEU A 48 -12.17 -39.53 14.72
CA LEU A 48 -10.72 -39.43 14.84
C LEU A 48 -10.27 -38.01 15.17
N GLY A 49 -10.87 -36.97 14.57
CA GLY A 49 -10.54 -35.58 14.86
C GLY A 49 -10.72 -35.23 16.35
N VAL A 50 -11.82 -35.68 16.96
CA VAL A 50 -12.11 -35.47 18.40
C VAL A 50 -11.06 -36.17 19.26
N TYR A 51 -10.87 -37.47 19.06
CA TYR A 51 -9.90 -38.26 19.82
C TYR A 51 -8.48 -37.70 19.71
N CYS A 52 -8.07 -37.30 18.50
CA CYS A 52 -6.75 -36.78 18.23
C CYS A 52 -6.49 -35.43 18.90
N THR A 53 -7.52 -34.60 19.07
CA THR A 53 -7.42 -33.35 19.82
C THR A 53 -7.23 -33.57 21.31
N GLU A 54 -7.96 -34.54 21.89
CA GLU A 54 -7.78 -34.89 23.31
C GLU A 54 -6.40 -35.50 23.61
N ASN A 55 -5.80 -36.19 22.62
CA ASN A 55 -4.54 -36.89 22.77
C ASN A 55 -3.34 -36.21 22.07
N ASN A 56 -3.53 -35.00 21.55
CA ASN A 56 -2.52 -34.21 20.82
C ASN A 56 -1.82 -34.99 19.67
N LEU A 57 -2.59 -35.79 18.92
CA LEU A 57 -2.12 -36.55 17.78
C LEU A 57 -2.35 -35.78 16.49
N CYS A 58 -1.28 -35.32 15.85
CA CYS A 58 -1.40 -34.58 14.59
C CYS A 58 -1.82 -35.51 13.44
N ILE A 59 -2.70 -35.02 12.56
CA ILE A 59 -3.11 -35.70 11.32
C ILE A 59 -1.92 -36.10 10.43
N SER A 60 -0.78 -35.42 10.58
CA SER A 60 0.44 -35.67 9.82
C SER A 60 1.23 -36.90 10.27
N ASN A 61 0.78 -37.61 11.31
CA ASN A 61 1.44 -38.82 11.80
C ASN A 61 1.22 -39.97 10.80
N GLU A 62 2.28 -40.74 10.51
CA GLU A 62 2.29 -41.80 9.49
C GLU A 62 1.25 -42.89 9.76
N GLN A 63 0.85 -43.08 11.02
CA GLN A 63 -0.22 -44.00 11.40
C GLN A 63 -1.56 -43.70 10.71
N PHE A 64 -1.77 -42.47 10.23
CA PHE A 64 -2.99 -42.07 9.55
C PHE A 64 -2.94 -42.20 8.03
N ASP A 65 -1.76 -42.44 7.44
CA ASP A 65 -1.58 -42.38 5.98
C ASP A 65 -2.55 -43.29 5.23
N ASN A 66 -2.61 -44.58 5.61
CA ASN A 66 -3.50 -45.54 4.98
C ASN A 66 -4.99 -45.13 5.11
N PHE A 67 -5.38 -44.56 6.26
CA PHE A 67 -6.75 -44.10 6.43
C PHE A 67 -7.04 -42.88 5.54
N ILE A 68 -6.11 -41.93 5.46
CA ILE A 68 -6.28 -40.68 4.69
C ILE A 68 -6.27 -40.94 3.18
N ASP A 69 -5.44 -41.86 2.70
CA ASP A 69 -5.47 -42.33 1.31
C ASP A 69 -6.88 -42.88 0.97
N ASN A 70 -7.39 -43.80 1.80
CA ASN A 70 -8.73 -44.37 1.59
C ASN A 70 -9.85 -43.31 1.73
N LEU A 71 -9.73 -42.36 2.66
CA LEU A 71 -10.66 -41.25 2.80
C LEU A 71 -10.73 -40.42 1.51
N THR A 72 -9.57 -39.99 1.01
CA THR A 72 -9.48 -39.09 -0.16
C THR A 72 -9.96 -39.77 -1.44
N ASP A 73 -9.68 -41.07 -1.63
CA ASP A 73 -10.16 -41.86 -2.77
C ASP A 73 -11.70 -41.98 -2.82
N ASN A 74 -12.34 -41.88 -1.66
CA ASN A 74 -13.78 -42.05 -1.48
C ASN A 74 -14.57 -40.72 -1.43
N ILE A 75 -13.92 -39.56 -1.29
CA ILE A 75 -14.60 -38.23 -1.20
C ILE A 75 -15.61 -37.99 -2.33
N LYS A 76 -15.35 -38.51 -3.53
CA LYS A 76 -16.28 -38.42 -4.69
C LYS A 76 -17.67 -39.01 -4.44
N PHE A 77 -17.80 -39.91 -3.47
CA PHE A 77 -19.07 -40.54 -3.08
C PHE A 77 -19.80 -39.80 -1.97
N ALA A 78 -19.19 -38.79 -1.33
CA ALA A 78 -19.83 -38.01 -0.28
C ALA A 78 -21.05 -37.25 -0.80
N SER A 79 -22.14 -37.23 -0.06
CA SER A 79 -23.22 -36.24 -0.22
C SER A 79 -22.71 -34.83 0.12
N ASP A 80 -23.48 -33.79 -0.21
CA ASP A 80 -23.07 -32.42 0.11
C ASP A 80 -23.01 -32.15 1.62
N ASP A 81 -23.85 -32.81 2.42
CA ASP A 81 -23.83 -32.71 3.87
C ASP A 81 -22.65 -33.47 4.49
N GLU A 82 -22.30 -34.64 3.96
CA GLU A 82 -21.07 -35.35 4.34
C GLU A 82 -19.83 -34.54 3.96
N LEU A 83 -19.82 -33.90 2.79
CA LEU A 83 -18.71 -33.04 2.37
C LEU A 83 -18.53 -31.88 3.36
N ARG A 84 -19.63 -31.23 3.78
CA ARG A 84 -19.60 -30.20 4.84
C ARG A 84 -19.05 -30.78 6.15
N SER A 85 -19.52 -31.95 6.56
CA SER A 85 -19.06 -32.64 7.77
C SER A 85 -17.56 -32.91 7.75
N LEU A 86 -17.00 -33.31 6.60
CA LEU A 86 -15.55 -33.50 6.43
C LEU A 86 -14.76 -32.19 6.62
N PHE A 87 -15.24 -31.06 6.09
CA PHE A 87 -14.62 -29.75 6.34
C PHE A 87 -14.60 -29.42 7.84
N PHE A 88 -15.72 -29.61 8.53
CA PHE A 88 -15.79 -29.36 9.97
C PHE A 88 -14.88 -30.29 10.75
N SER A 89 -14.94 -31.58 10.43
CA SER A 89 -14.09 -32.60 11.04
C SER A 89 -12.62 -32.21 10.93
N LEU A 90 -12.19 -31.72 9.76
CA LEU A 90 -10.81 -31.26 9.54
C LEU A 90 -10.43 -30.07 10.44
N THR A 91 -11.35 -29.17 10.78
CA THR A 91 -11.10 -28.08 11.76
C THR A 91 -10.93 -28.57 13.20
N LYS A 92 -11.41 -29.78 13.50
CA LYS A 92 -11.32 -30.37 14.85
C LYS A 92 -10.02 -31.11 15.10
N TRP A 93 -9.21 -31.41 14.07
CA TRP A 93 -7.88 -32.00 14.27
C TRP A 93 -6.91 -30.97 14.89
N PRO A 94 -5.86 -31.43 15.61
CA PRO A 94 -4.82 -30.53 16.12
C PRO A 94 -4.22 -29.64 15.04
N GLN A 95 -3.92 -28.39 15.40
CA GLN A 95 -3.38 -27.40 14.47
C GLN A 95 -2.05 -27.88 13.86
N THR A 96 -1.96 -27.83 12.54
CA THR A 96 -0.75 -28.18 11.80
C THR A 96 0.20 -26.99 11.68
N ASN A 97 1.50 -27.26 11.53
CA ASN A 97 2.52 -26.23 11.31
C ASN A 97 2.33 -25.48 9.98
N SER A 98 1.66 -26.09 9.01
CA SER A 98 1.44 -25.55 7.68
C SER A 98 0.21 -26.18 7.04
N ILE A 99 -0.48 -25.41 6.19
CA ILE A 99 -1.53 -25.95 5.33
C ILE A 99 -1.02 -27.00 4.32
N ARG A 100 0.31 -27.08 4.13
CA ARG A 100 0.97 -28.07 3.27
C ARG A 100 1.47 -29.29 4.04
N THR A 101 1.15 -29.37 5.33
CA THR A 101 1.49 -30.54 6.14
C THR A 101 0.83 -31.78 5.53
N ARG A 102 1.59 -32.88 5.49
CA ARG A 102 1.16 -34.21 5.02
C ARG A 102 -0.20 -34.60 5.62
N ASN A 103 -1.00 -35.35 4.86
CA ASN A 103 -2.37 -35.76 5.18
C ASN A 103 -3.37 -34.59 5.24
N PHE A 104 -3.03 -33.48 5.92
CA PHE A 104 -3.87 -32.28 5.93
C PHE A 104 -4.07 -31.72 4.52
N ILE A 105 -2.98 -31.60 3.74
CA ILE A 105 -3.06 -31.13 2.34
C ILE A 105 -3.85 -32.05 1.43
N GLU A 106 -3.68 -33.36 1.60
CA GLU A 106 -4.37 -34.36 0.79
C GLU A 106 -5.89 -34.26 0.99
N VAL A 107 -6.33 -34.15 2.26
CA VAL A 107 -7.76 -34.00 2.57
C VAL A 107 -8.33 -32.71 1.99
N TRP A 108 -7.75 -31.53 2.28
CA TRP A 108 -8.35 -30.28 1.80
C TRP A 108 -8.26 -30.12 0.28
N ALA A 109 -7.22 -30.67 -0.38
CA ALA A 109 -7.11 -30.67 -1.83
C ALA A 109 -8.15 -31.60 -2.48
N ALA A 110 -8.37 -32.79 -1.93
CA ALA A 110 -9.40 -33.69 -2.43
C ALA A 110 -10.82 -33.10 -2.25
N LEU A 111 -11.06 -32.38 -1.14
CA LEU A 111 -12.28 -31.59 -0.95
C LEU A 111 -12.41 -30.47 -2.00
N ASP A 112 -11.32 -29.77 -2.32
CA ASP A 112 -11.29 -28.73 -3.37
C ASP A 112 -11.69 -29.28 -4.74
N ASP A 113 -11.07 -30.39 -5.14
CA ASP A 113 -11.36 -31.05 -6.42
C ASP A 113 -12.82 -31.48 -6.53
N GLU A 114 -13.39 -32.04 -5.46
CA GLU A 114 -14.77 -32.48 -5.46
C GLU A 114 -15.76 -31.30 -5.46
N CYS A 115 -15.50 -30.25 -4.68
CA CYS A 115 -16.25 -29.01 -4.75
C CYS A 115 -16.21 -28.39 -6.16
N PHE A 116 -15.03 -28.41 -6.80
CA PHE A 116 -14.84 -27.89 -8.15
C PHE A 116 -15.70 -28.63 -9.17
N LYS A 117 -15.78 -29.96 -9.11
CA LYS A 117 -16.64 -30.77 -10.00
C LYS A 117 -18.12 -30.43 -9.81
N ARG A 118 -18.56 -30.14 -8.59
CA ARG A 118 -19.98 -29.90 -8.25
C ARG A 118 -20.47 -28.47 -8.48
N ILE A 119 -19.58 -27.53 -8.79
CA ILE A 119 -19.90 -26.10 -8.94
C ILE A 119 -21.06 -25.77 -9.91
N HIS A 120 -21.39 -26.64 -10.87
CA HIS A 120 -22.48 -26.39 -11.81
C HIS A 120 -23.85 -26.81 -11.26
N LYS A 121 -23.90 -27.64 -10.21
CA LYS A 121 -25.11 -28.16 -9.58
C LYS A 121 -25.61 -27.26 -8.44
N TRP A 122 -24.71 -26.49 -7.83
CA TRP A 122 -25.02 -25.64 -6.69
C TRP A 122 -25.62 -24.28 -7.05
N SER A 123 -26.51 -23.81 -6.19
CA SER A 123 -26.93 -22.41 -6.11
C SER A 123 -25.79 -21.51 -5.63
N TYR A 124 -25.93 -20.19 -5.77
CA TYR A 124 -24.91 -19.26 -5.25
C TYR A 124 -24.79 -19.29 -3.73
N ASP A 125 -25.92 -19.45 -3.03
CA ASP A 125 -25.96 -19.58 -1.57
C ASP A 125 -25.14 -20.83 -1.12
N GLU A 126 -25.30 -21.95 -1.82
CA GLU A 126 -24.52 -23.17 -1.55
C GLU A 126 -23.03 -23.00 -1.88
N MET A 127 -22.69 -22.45 -3.03
CA MET A 127 -21.29 -22.19 -3.40
C MET A 127 -20.57 -21.35 -2.35
N LEU A 128 -21.18 -20.24 -1.94
CA LEU A 128 -20.60 -19.34 -0.95
C LEU A 128 -20.49 -19.99 0.43
N SER A 129 -21.43 -20.88 0.78
CA SER A 129 -21.32 -21.68 2.00
C SER A 129 -20.07 -22.57 1.97
N PHE A 130 -19.74 -23.22 0.85
CA PHE A 130 -18.50 -23.98 0.74
C PHE A 130 -17.26 -23.09 0.76
N VAL A 131 -17.30 -21.91 0.12
CA VAL A 131 -16.20 -20.93 0.22
C VAL A 131 -15.92 -20.53 1.68
N SER A 132 -16.96 -20.39 2.52
CA SER A 132 -16.74 -20.15 3.96
C SER A 132 -16.05 -21.30 4.69
N LEU A 133 -16.22 -22.55 4.26
CA LEU A 133 -15.51 -23.69 4.84
C LEU A 133 -14.01 -23.63 4.54
N PHE A 134 -13.63 -23.32 3.29
CA PHE A 134 -12.23 -23.08 2.93
C PHE A 134 -11.63 -21.88 3.69
N TYR A 135 -12.44 -20.86 3.98
CA TYR A 135 -12.01 -19.74 4.80
C TYR A 135 -11.71 -20.17 6.24
N MET A 136 -12.57 -20.97 6.86
CA MET A 136 -12.37 -21.49 8.22
C MET A 136 -11.10 -22.36 8.33
N LEU A 137 -10.81 -23.15 7.30
CA LEU A 137 -9.57 -23.93 7.23
C LEU A 137 -8.31 -23.10 6.87
N ASN A 138 -8.44 -21.79 6.65
CA ASN A 138 -7.35 -20.90 6.23
C ASN A 138 -6.66 -21.32 4.91
N VAL A 139 -7.36 -22.06 4.04
CA VAL A 139 -6.85 -22.54 2.74
C VAL A 139 -7.48 -21.84 1.53
N ILE A 140 -8.45 -20.94 1.73
CA ILE A 140 -9.19 -20.23 0.67
C ILE A 140 -8.31 -19.63 -0.45
N LYS A 141 -7.09 -19.17 -0.13
CA LYS A 141 -6.14 -18.59 -1.11
C LYS A 141 -5.59 -19.59 -2.11
N TYR A 142 -5.64 -20.88 -1.79
CA TYR A 142 -5.03 -21.96 -2.53
C TYR A 142 -6.07 -22.85 -3.24
N SER A 143 -7.36 -22.57 -3.02
CA SER A 143 -8.49 -23.30 -3.57
C SER A 143 -8.83 -22.82 -4.98
N ASP A 144 -8.82 -23.74 -5.93
CA ASP A 144 -9.27 -23.50 -7.31
C ASP A 144 -10.79 -23.38 -7.38
N PHE A 145 -11.52 -24.13 -6.55
CA PHE A 145 -12.96 -23.97 -6.37
C PHE A 145 -13.32 -22.54 -5.95
N CYS A 146 -12.69 -22.01 -4.89
CA CYS A 146 -12.97 -20.66 -4.39
C CYS A 146 -12.71 -19.61 -5.47
N THR A 147 -11.58 -19.72 -6.17
CA THR A 147 -11.24 -18.83 -7.27
C THR A 147 -12.29 -18.90 -8.38
N LYS A 148 -12.75 -20.10 -8.75
CA LYS A 148 -13.77 -20.30 -9.79
C LYS A 148 -15.14 -19.75 -9.39
N VAL A 149 -15.56 -19.95 -8.14
CA VAL A 149 -16.82 -19.42 -7.60
C VAL A 149 -16.84 -17.90 -7.64
N LEU A 150 -15.80 -17.23 -7.12
CA LEU A 150 -15.77 -15.76 -7.11
C LEU A 150 -15.78 -15.18 -8.54
N ASN A 151 -15.08 -15.81 -9.48
CA ASN A 151 -15.15 -15.44 -10.90
C ASN A 151 -16.55 -15.64 -11.50
N LYS A 152 -17.22 -16.76 -11.19
CA LYS A 152 -18.58 -17.06 -11.65
C LYS A 152 -19.59 -16.06 -11.10
N ILE A 153 -19.45 -15.66 -9.84
CA ILE A 153 -20.32 -14.66 -9.20
C ILE A 153 -20.08 -13.28 -9.82
N ALA A 154 -18.82 -12.84 -9.94
CA ALA A 154 -18.49 -11.54 -10.51
C ALA A 154 -19.03 -11.36 -11.94
N THR A 155 -18.92 -12.40 -12.79
CA THR A 155 -19.41 -12.37 -14.18
C THR A 155 -20.92 -12.43 -14.33
N LYS A 156 -21.66 -12.91 -13.31
CA LYS A 156 -23.12 -13.02 -13.31
C LYS A 156 -23.80 -12.03 -12.35
N CYS A 157 -23.16 -10.90 -12.07
CA CYS A 157 -23.58 -9.97 -11.01
C CYS A 157 -25.04 -9.49 -11.12
N LYS A 158 -25.58 -9.36 -12.34
CA LYS A 158 -26.92 -8.83 -12.60
C LYS A 158 -28.05 -9.62 -11.95
N ASN A 159 -27.84 -10.92 -11.71
CA ASN A 159 -28.85 -11.82 -11.14
C ASN A 159 -28.58 -12.15 -9.67
N LEU A 160 -27.72 -11.37 -9.00
CA LEU A 160 -27.34 -11.63 -7.61
C LEU A 160 -28.19 -10.83 -6.62
N LYS A 161 -28.41 -11.45 -5.46
CA LYS A 161 -28.85 -10.76 -4.24
C LYS A 161 -27.70 -9.91 -3.69
N LYS A 162 -28.04 -8.85 -2.96
CA LYS A 162 -27.09 -8.00 -2.20
C LYS A 162 -26.08 -8.83 -1.39
N SER A 163 -26.57 -9.86 -0.69
CA SER A 163 -25.75 -10.74 0.16
C SER A 163 -24.64 -11.45 -0.59
N HIS A 164 -24.91 -11.93 -1.80
CA HIS A 164 -23.89 -12.60 -2.62
C HIS A 164 -22.76 -11.64 -2.99
N VAL A 165 -23.08 -10.37 -3.28
CA VAL A 165 -22.08 -9.35 -3.63
C VAL A 165 -21.20 -9.00 -2.43
N VAL A 166 -21.81 -8.82 -1.26
CA VAL A 166 -21.07 -8.58 0.00
C VAL A 166 -20.12 -9.73 0.30
N GLN A 167 -20.60 -10.97 0.27
CA GLN A 167 -19.76 -12.15 0.54
C GLN A 167 -18.66 -12.33 -0.53
N CYS A 168 -18.99 -12.13 -1.81
CA CYS A 168 -18.03 -12.22 -2.90
C CYS A 168 -16.86 -11.25 -2.72
N LEU A 169 -17.13 -10.00 -2.37
CA LEU A 169 -16.09 -8.99 -2.14
C LEU A 169 -15.35 -9.19 -0.81
N PHE A 170 -16.02 -9.68 0.23
CA PHE A 170 -15.36 -10.13 1.46
C PHE A 170 -14.29 -11.20 1.15
N PHE A 171 -14.68 -12.28 0.47
CA PHE A 171 -13.77 -13.38 0.13
C PHE A 171 -12.71 -12.96 -0.89
N THR A 172 -13.05 -12.09 -1.85
CA THR A 172 -12.07 -11.46 -2.75
C THR A 172 -10.97 -10.76 -1.96
N GLY A 173 -11.35 -9.98 -0.93
CA GLY A 173 -10.40 -9.32 -0.05
C GLY A 173 -9.56 -10.29 0.77
N THR A 174 -10.12 -11.42 1.18
CA THR A 174 -9.39 -12.48 1.91
C THR A 174 -8.37 -13.20 1.02
N ILE A 175 -8.75 -13.52 -0.23
CA ILE A 175 -7.86 -14.13 -1.22
C ILE A 175 -6.77 -13.14 -1.68
N ARG A 176 -7.07 -11.83 -1.65
CA ARG A 176 -6.21 -10.75 -2.16
C ARG A 176 -5.91 -10.85 -3.66
N ARG A 177 -6.84 -11.43 -4.43
CA ARG A 177 -6.77 -11.53 -5.89
C ARG A 177 -8.07 -11.04 -6.49
N SER A 178 -7.97 -10.19 -7.52
CA SER A 178 -9.13 -9.70 -8.25
C SER A 178 -9.79 -10.83 -9.03
N PRO A 179 -11.12 -11.00 -8.93
CA PRO A 179 -11.91 -11.67 -9.94
C PRO A 179 -11.70 -11.05 -11.33
N ILE A 180 -12.01 -11.81 -12.37
CA ILE A 180 -11.86 -11.39 -13.77
C ILE A 180 -12.64 -10.10 -14.07
N ASP A 181 -13.84 -9.96 -13.49
CA ASP A 181 -14.73 -8.85 -13.82
C ASP A 181 -15.18 -8.04 -12.60
N MET A 182 -14.23 -7.35 -11.99
CA MET A 182 -14.50 -6.41 -10.89
C MET A 182 -15.35 -5.21 -11.33
N HIS A 183 -15.34 -4.87 -12.62
CA HIS A 183 -16.12 -3.74 -13.14
C HIS A 183 -17.62 -4.00 -13.04
N PHE A 184 -18.08 -5.23 -13.32
CA PHE A 184 -19.48 -5.58 -13.13
C PHE A 184 -19.94 -5.51 -11.68
N LEU A 185 -19.07 -5.87 -10.72
CA LEU A 185 -19.38 -5.70 -9.30
C LEU A 185 -19.45 -4.21 -8.93
N GLU A 186 -18.55 -3.39 -9.45
CA GLU A 186 -18.57 -1.94 -9.26
C GLU A 186 -19.87 -1.30 -9.76
N VAL A 187 -20.29 -1.63 -10.99
CA VAL A 187 -21.55 -1.13 -11.57
C VAL A 187 -22.77 -1.59 -10.77
N TYR A 188 -22.77 -2.85 -10.30
CA TYR A 188 -23.86 -3.34 -9.44
C TYR A 188 -23.98 -2.53 -8.15
N VAL A 189 -22.85 -2.29 -7.47
CA VAL A 189 -22.82 -1.52 -6.23
C VAL A 189 -23.29 -0.08 -6.45
N GLU A 190 -22.91 0.53 -7.57
CA GLU A 190 -23.34 1.89 -7.89
C GLU A 190 -24.86 1.99 -8.14
N ASN A 191 -25.43 1.01 -8.84
CA ASN A 191 -26.86 0.98 -9.18
C ASN A 191 -27.75 0.68 -7.97
N HIS A 192 -27.25 -0.09 -7.01
CA HIS A 192 -27.99 -0.49 -5.80
C HIS A 192 -27.43 0.18 -4.53
N PHE A 193 -26.75 1.32 -4.67
CA PHE A 193 -25.98 1.95 -3.60
C PHE A 193 -26.78 2.20 -2.31
N THR A 194 -28.05 2.59 -2.46
CA THR A 194 -28.95 2.88 -1.33
C THR A 194 -29.33 1.65 -0.51
N GLU A 195 -29.17 0.44 -1.05
CA GLU A 195 -29.51 -0.82 -0.36
C GLU A 195 -28.41 -1.30 0.60
N PHE A 196 -27.19 -0.76 0.47
CA PHE A 196 -26.05 -1.13 1.29
C PHE A 196 -25.95 -0.24 2.54
N SER A 197 -25.74 -0.89 3.69
CA SER A 197 -25.34 -0.19 4.91
C SER A 197 -23.91 0.34 4.80
N THR A 198 -23.54 1.27 5.67
CA THR A 198 -22.17 1.83 5.71
C THR A 198 -21.12 0.74 5.99
N ASP A 199 -21.44 -0.24 6.84
CA ASP A 199 -20.55 -1.36 7.14
C ASP A 199 -20.43 -2.34 5.96
N GLU A 200 -21.51 -2.56 5.21
CA GLU A 200 -21.47 -3.35 3.98
C GLU A 200 -20.61 -2.66 2.93
N LEU A 201 -20.78 -1.35 2.72
CA LEU A 201 -19.91 -0.55 1.85
C LEU A 201 -18.45 -0.66 2.26
N ALA A 202 -18.14 -0.69 3.56
CA ALA A 202 -16.79 -0.89 4.06
C ALA A 202 -16.22 -2.29 3.72
N VAL A 203 -17.03 -3.35 3.79
CA VAL A 203 -16.64 -4.70 3.35
C VAL A 203 -16.34 -4.71 1.84
N LEU A 204 -17.21 -4.10 1.03
CA LEU A 204 -17.02 -3.98 -0.42
C LEU A 204 -15.72 -3.23 -0.73
N ALA A 205 -15.52 -2.06 -0.09
CA ALA A 205 -14.32 -1.25 -0.20
C ALA A 205 -13.06 -2.04 0.14
N MET A 206 -13.10 -2.87 1.18
CA MET A 206 -11.98 -3.72 1.53
C MET A 206 -11.69 -4.79 0.49
N GLY A 207 -12.72 -5.34 -0.16
CA GLY A 207 -12.59 -6.25 -1.29
C GLY A 207 -11.79 -5.63 -2.42
N PHE A 208 -12.23 -4.47 -2.92
CA PHE A 208 -11.53 -3.70 -3.95
C PHE A 208 -10.09 -3.35 -3.55
N PHE A 209 -9.89 -2.82 -2.34
CA PHE A 209 -8.57 -2.39 -1.90
C PHE A 209 -7.59 -3.56 -1.75
N LYS A 210 -8.00 -4.67 -1.10
CA LYS A 210 -7.12 -5.83 -0.89
C LYS A 210 -6.86 -6.63 -2.16
N SER A 211 -7.72 -6.55 -3.16
CA SER A 211 -7.47 -7.11 -4.49
C SER A 211 -6.63 -6.21 -5.39
N SER A 212 -6.20 -5.04 -4.90
CA SER A 212 -5.50 -4.02 -5.69
C SER A 212 -6.30 -3.54 -6.91
N THR A 213 -7.62 -3.39 -6.74
CA THR A 213 -8.54 -2.93 -7.78
C THR A 213 -9.15 -1.58 -7.39
N PRO A 214 -8.83 -0.47 -8.09
CA PRO A 214 -9.44 0.83 -7.79
C PRO A 214 -10.89 0.87 -8.24
N ILE A 215 -11.72 1.67 -7.56
CA ILE A 215 -13.04 2.06 -8.07
C ILE A 215 -12.81 3.14 -9.13
N ARG A 216 -13.31 2.92 -10.34
CA ARG A 216 -13.12 3.83 -11.48
C ARG A 216 -14.21 4.88 -11.58
N SER A 217 -15.42 4.56 -11.13
CA SER A 217 -16.57 5.45 -11.09
C SER A 217 -16.37 6.53 -10.03
N MET A 218 -16.08 7.75 -10.47
CA MET A 218 -16.02 8.91 -9.59
C MET A 218 -17.39 9.25 -8.99
N THR A 219 -18.49 8.85 -9.66
CA THR A 219 -19.85 8.95 -9.12
C THR A 219 -20.02 8.04 -7.91
N LEU A 220 -19.59 6.78 -7.98
CA LEU A 220 -19.64 5.87 -6.83
C LEU A 220 -18.76 6.36 -5.69
N ILE A 221 -17.55 6.84 -5.97
CA ILE A 221 -16.67 7.44 -4.96
C ILE A 221 -17.35 8.65 -4.30
N SER A 222 -17.99 9.52 -5.07
CA SER A 222 -18.73 10.67 -4.55
C SER A 222 -19.87 10.24 -3.62
N LYS A 223 -20.66 9.24 -4.01
CA LYS A 223 -21.72 8.66 -3.17
C LYS A 223 -21.17 8.08 -1.86
N ILE A 224 -19.99 7.43 -1.90
CA ILE A 224 -19.32 6.91 -0.69
C ILE A 224 -18.91 8.06 0.24
N ILE A 225 -18.32 9.13 -0.31
CA ILE A 225 -17.95 10.32 0.46
C ILE A 225 -19.18 10.94 1.12
N ASP A 226 -20.26 11.13 0.36
CA ASP A 226 -21.51 11.72 0.87
C ASP A 226 -22.09 10.86 2.01
N ARG A 227 -22.09 9.52 1.85
CA ARG A 227 -22.51 8.59 2.91
C ARG A 227 -21.65 8.71 4.18
N ILE A 228 -20.34 8.94 4.05
CA ILE A 228 -19.45 9.16 5.21
C ILE A 228 -19.81 10.46 5.91
N ILE A 229 -20.04 11.54 5.16
CA ILE A 229 -20.43 12.84 5.73
C ILE A 229 -21.74 12.70 6.52
N GLU A 230 -22.76 12.10 5.91
CA GLU A 230 -24.07 11.84 6.52
C GLU A 230 -23.97 11.03 7.82
N ASN A 231 -23.00 10.11 7.91
CA ASN A 231 -22.84 9.19 9.04
C ASN A 231 -21.61 9.50 9.90
N SER A 232 -21.00 10.68 9.75
CA SER A 232 -19.71 11.05 10.34
C SER A 232 -19.62 10.80 11.85
N LYS A 233 -20.71 11.06 12.59
CA LYS A 233 -20.81 10.85 14.04
C LYS A 233 -20.95 9.39 14.47
N ASN A 234 -21.58 8.56 13.64
CA ASN A 234 -22.02 7.21 14.01
C ASN A 234 -21.22 6.10 13.33
N ILE A 235 -20.45 6.42 12.28
CA ILE A 235 -19.66 5.43 11.56
C ILE A 235 -18.61 4.80 12.48
N HIS A 236 -18.58 3.47 12.49
CA HIS A 236 -17.57 2.72 13.22
C HIS A 236 -16.19 2.94 12.59
N GLU A 237 -15.16 3.10 13.41
CA GLU A 237 -13.82 3.47 12.96
C GLU A 237 -13.18 2.47 11.99
N ILE A 238 -13.47 1.17 12.14
CA ILE A 238 -12.99 0.12 11.23
C ILE A 238 -13.60 0.31 9.84
N SER A 239 -14.90 0.60 9.78
CA SER A 239 -15.64 0.83 8.54
C SER A 239 -15.15 2.12 7.86
N LEU A 240 -14.99 3.20 8.63
CA LEU A 240 -14.42 4.43 8.11
C LEU A 240 -13.01 4.23 7.55
N ALA A 241 -12.11 3.56 8.29
CA ALA A 241 -10.76 3.30 7.83
C ALA A 241 -10.71 2.48 6.52
N ALA A 242 -11.65 1.55 6.31
CA ALA A 242 -11.79 0.81 5.07
C ALA A 242 -12.21 1.71 3.90
N LEU A 243 -13.22 2.56 4.11
CA LEU A 243 -13.71 3.49 3.09
C LEU A 243 -12.65 4.53 2.70
N LEU A 244 -11.94 5.10 3.69
CA LEU A 244 -10.84 6.05 3.44
C LEU A 244 -9.71 5.42 2.61
N LYS A 245 -9.39 4.14 2.84
CA LYS A 245 -8.39 3.42 2.04
C LYS A 245 -8.79 3.31 0.57
N ILE A 246 -10.04 2.92 0.28
CA ILE A 246 -10.47 2.79 -1.11
C ILE A 246 -10.60 4.15 -1.80
N ILE A 247 -11.05 5.18 -1.08
CA ILE A 247 -11.10 6.56 -1.57
C ILE A 247 -9.70 7.01 -1.99
N ARG A 248 -8.70 6.94 -1.09
CA ARG A 248 -7.30 7.29 -1.40
C ARG A 248 -6.72 6.47 -2.55
N TYR A 249 -7.07 5.18 -2.59
CA TYR A 249 -6.56 4.29 -3.63
C TYR A 249 -7.13 4.65 -5.01
N SER A 250 -8.39 5.10 -5.07
CA SER A 250 -9.14 5.38 -6.30
C SER A 250 -8.98 6.83 -6.77
N ILE A 251 -8.97 7.81 -5.87
CA ILE A 251 -8.83 9.23 -6.19
C ILE A 251 -7.37 9.59 -6.43
N LYS A 252 -7.08 10.08 -7.65
CA LYS A 252 -5.76 10.63 -8.05
C LYS A 252 -5.81 12.10 -8.47
N ILE A 253 -7.02 12.64 -8.60
CA ILE A 253 -7.33 14.01 -9.00
C ILE A 253 -8.48 14.46 -8.11
N PRO A 254 -8.51 15.73 -7.66
CA PRO A 254 -9.61 16.21 -6.85
C PRO A 254 -10.99 16.07 -7.50
N ILE A 255 -12.01 15.84 -6.66
CA ILE A 255 -13.43 15.75 -7.05
C ILE A 255 -14.18 16.88 -6.34
N ASP A 256 -14.46 17.98 -7.04
CA ASP A 256 -15.35 19.09 -6.62
C ASP A 256 -15.30 19.45 -5.12
N ASN A 257 -14.10 19.52 -4.54
CA ASN A 257 -13.83 19.72 -3.10
C ASN A 257 -14.47 18.72 -2.12
N LYS A 258 -15.20 17.69 -2.57
CA LYS A 258 -15.86 16.68 -1.71
C LYS A 258 -14.93 16.05 -0.67
N LEU A 259 -13.67 15.81 -1.04
CA LEU A 259 -12.70 15.25 -0.09
C LEU A 259 -12.38 16.22 1.04
N PHE A 260 -12.29 17.52 0.73
CA PHE A 260 -12.11 18.57 1.73
C PHE A 260 -13.33 18.65 2.65
N ASP A 261 -14.55 18.66 2.08
CA ASP A 261 -15.79 18.71 2.86
C ASP A 261 -15.92 17.52 3.82
N MET A 262 -15.53 16.32 3.36
CA MET A 262 -15.49 15.12 4.21
C MET A 262 -14.52 15.29 5.38
N LEU A 263 -13.34 15.86 5.15
CA LEU A 263 -12.35 16.12 6.19
C LEU A 263 -12.84 17.21 7.16
N GLU A 264 -13.59 18.21 6.68
CA GLU A 264 -14.20 19.27 7.50
C GLU A 264 -15.22 18.71 8.49
N HIS A 265 -15.98 17.67 8.10
CA HIS A 265 -16.90 17.00 9.03
C HIS A 265 -16.16 16.07 9.99
N LEU A 266 -15.23 15.26 9.47
CA LEU A 266 -14.55 14.23 10.26
C LEU A 266 -13.52 14.79 11.25
N GLN A 267 -13.02 16.02 11.07
CA GLN A 267 -12.07 16.62 12.00
C GLN A 267 -12.58 16.68 13.45
N HIS A 268 -13.90 16.82 13.63
CA HIS A 268 -14.54 16.90 14.94
C HIS A 268 -14.66 15.53 15.62
N GLU A 269 -14.42 14.45 14.87
CA GLU A 269 -14.56 13.08 15.31
C GLU A 269 -13.19 12.42 15.59
N CYS A 270 -12.08 13.12 15.39
CA CYS A 270 -10.73 12.61 15.58
C CYS A 270 -10.49 12.03 16.99
N ASP A 271 -11.06 12.66 18.03
CA ASP A 271 -10.83 12.24 19.41
C ASP A 271 -11.47 10.89 19.75
N ARG A 272 -12.66 10.59 19.18
CA ARG A 272 -13.35 9.31 19.39
C ARG A 272 -12.76 8.15 18.60
N MET A 273 -11.93 8.44 17.60
CA MET A 273 -11.34 7.44 16.70
C MET A 273 -10.02 6.92 17.25
N SER A 274 -9.71 5.66 16.97
CA SER A 274 -8.38 5.11 17.18
C SER A 274 -7.35 5.83 16.31
N ILE A 275 -6.10 5.76 16.77
CA ILE A 275 -4.95 6.28 16.02
C ILE A 275 -4.87 5.66 14.63
N MET A 276 -5.18 4.37 14.47
CA MET A 276 -5.16 3.71 13.16
C MET A 276 -6.15 4.34 12.17
N CYS A 277 -7.35 4.70 12.63
CA CYS A 277 -8.35 5.37 11.80
C CYS A 277 -7.91 6.80 11.46
N ASN A 278 -7.44 7.56 12.44
CA ASN A 278 -6.88 8.90 12.26
C ASN A 278 -5.70 8.94 11.27
N VAL A 279 -4.86 7.91 11.26
CA VAL A 279 -3.80 7.75 10.25
C VAL A 279 -4.39 7.64 8.85
N GLN A 280 -5.49 6.90 8.65
CA GLN A 280 -6.13 6.84 7.33
C GLN A 280 -6.78 8.17 6.96
N LEU A 281 -7.32 8.90 7.93
CA LEU A 281 -7.87 10.24 7.74
C LEU A 281 -6.80 11.23 7.28
N ALA A 282 -5.63 11.22 7.92
CA ALA A 282 -4.48 12.00 7.49
C ALA A 282 -4.03 11.62 6.06
N LEU A 283 -3.96 10.32 5.78
CA LEU A 283 -3.47 9.81 4.50
C LEU A 283 -4.41 10.06 3.32
N VAL A 284 -5.73 10.20 3.53
CA VAL A 284 -6.70 10.18 2.41
C VAL A 284 -6.44 11.32 1.41
N GLY A 285 -6.00 12.48 1.90
CA GLY A 285 -5.69 13.65 1.09
C GLY A 285 -4.37 13.56 0.30
N THR A 286 -3.47 12.63 0.63
CA THR A 286 -2.11 12.65 0.05
C THR A 286 -2.08 12.30 -1.44
N SER A 287 -3.06 11.54 -1.95
CA SER A 287 -3.08 11.12 -3.37
C SER A 287 -3.57 12.22 -4.31
N SER A 288 -4.45 13.11 -3.85
CA SER A 288 -4.96 14.29 -4.56
C SER A 288 -4.26 15.59 -4.13
N LEU A 289 -3.37 15.52 -3.14
CA LEU A 289 -2.77 16.67 -2.45
C LEU A 289 -3.82 17.64 -1.87
N THR A 290 -4.93 17.10 -1.39
CA THR A 290 -5.97 17.86 -0.65
C THR A 290 -5.52 18.02 0.79
N LEU A 291 -5.08 19.22 1.16
CA LEU A 291 -4.69 19.54 2.53
C LEU A 291 -5.90 20.09 3.30
N HIS A 292 -6.14 19.56 4.49
CA HIS A 292 -7.08 20.11 5.45
C HIS A 292 -6.37 20.31 6.80
N GLU A 293 -5.93 21.53 7.07
CA GLU A 293 -5.01 21.84 8.18
C GLU A 293 -5.62 21.53 9.55
N ASN A 294 -6.87 21.92 9.80
CA ASN A 294 -7.52 21.70 11.11
C ASN A 294 -7.65 20.21 11.45
N CYS A 295 -8.09 19.38 10.49
CA CYS A 295 -8.12 17.93 10.62
C CYS A 295 -6.75 17.35 11.00
N LEU A 296 -5.67 17.75 10.30
CA LEU A 296 -4.33 17.32 10.66
C LEU A 296 -3.92 17.81 12.07
N ASN A 297 -4.23 19.06 12.42
CA ASN A 297 -3.94 19.59 13.75
C ASN A 297 -4.65 18.77 14.86
N GLN A 298 -5.91 18.39 14.67
CA GLN A 298 -6.64 17.52 15.62
C GLN A 298 -6.02 16.13 15.73
N ILE A 299 -5.61 15.54 14.60
CA ILE A 299 -4.92 14.24 14.59
C ILE A 299 -3.60 14.33 15.34
N ALA A 300 -2.79 15.38 15.14
CA ALA A 300 -1.54 15.59 15.88
C ALA A 300 -1.79 15.68 17.40
N LYS A 301 -2.78 16.48 17.83
CA LYS A 301 -3.17 16.60 19.25
C LYS A 301 -3.54 15.24 19.85
N ARG A 302 -4.36 14.47 19.13
CA ARG A 302 -4.80 13.13 19.57
C ARG A 302 -3.64 12.15 19.69
N VAL A 303 -2.68 12.20 18.76
CA VAL A 303 -1.50 11.32 18.74
C VAL A 303 -0.53 11.69 19.83
N ILE A 304 -0.27 12.98 20.10
CA ILE A 304 0.62 13.42 21.19
C ILE A 304 0.16 12.82 22.53
N LYS A 305 -1.15 12.85 22.81
CA LYS A 305 -1.74 12.29 24.04
C LYS A 305 -1.56 10.78 24.20
N SER A 306 -1.38 10.03 23.10
CA SER A 306 -1.24 8.56 23.10
C SER A 306 -0.01 8.10 22.32
N ILE A 307 1.07 8.88 22.35
CA ILE A 307 2.22 8.63 21.47
C ILE A 307 2.95 7.33 21.82
N SER A 308 3.00 6.97 23.10
CA SER A 308 3.58 5.72 23.61
C SER A 308 2.83 4.46 23.15
N GLU A 309 1.54 4.59 22.86
CA GLU A 309 0.69 3.51 22.36
C GLU A 309 0.64 3.47 20.82
N THR A 310 1.14 4.52 20.17
CA THR A 310 1.08 4.66 18.72
C THR A 310 2.16 3.81 18.08
N ARG A 311 1.80 2.87 17.19
CA ARG A 311 2.77 1.99 16.53
C ARG A 311 3.74 2.78 15.64
N ILE A 312 4.97 2.30 15.47
CA ILE A 312 5.97 2.92 14.59
C ILE A 312 5.47 3.04 13.16
N LYS A 313 4.68 2.06 12.69
CA LYS A 313 4.03 2.11 11.37
C LYS A 313 3.04 3.26 11.23
N ASP A 314 2.37 3.62 12.31
CA ASP A 314 1.40 4.71 12.30
C ASP A 314 2.14 6.06 12.35
N LEU A 315 3.20 6.17 13.18
CA LEU A 315 4.10 7.35 13.18
C LEU A 315 4.73 7.59 11.82
N GLU A 316 5.28 6.54 11.18
CA GLU A 316 5.84 6.59 9.81
C GLU A 316 4.83 7.22 8.84
N ARG A 317 3.58 6.77 8.87
CA ARG A 317 2.54 7.23 7.95
C ARG A 317 2.10 8.66 8.24
N LEU A 318 2.05 9.06 9.51
CA LEU A 318 1.76 10.44 9.88
C LEU A 318 2.88 11.37 9.41
N VAL A 319 4.15 11.05 9.72
CA VAL A 319 5.30 11.85 9.28
C VAL A 319 5.35 11.93 7.75
N LEU A 320 5.05 10.84 7.04
CA LEU A 320 4.88 10.86 5.57
C LEU A 320 3.82 11.88 5.15
N THR A 321 2.64 11.88 5.78
CA THR A 321 1.55 12.80 5.44
C THR A 321 1.96 14.25 5.66
N TYR A 322 2.46 14.58 6.85
CA TYR A 322 2.91 15.94 7.16
C TYR A 322 4.05 16.37 6.25
N GLY A 323 5.03 15.49 6.02
CA GLY A 323 6.12 15.73 5.08
C GLY A 323 5.66 15.89 3.65
N THR A 324 4.64 15.14 3.20
CA THR A 324 4.05 15.32 1.87
C THR A 324 3.45 16.72 1.73
N PHE A 325 2.68 17.17 2.72
CA PHE A 325 2.08 18.50 2.70
C PHE A 325 3.04 19.63 3.10
N ASN A 326 4.25 19.30 3.55
CA ASN A 326 5.16 20.25 4.20
C ASN A 326 4.42 21.09 5.29
N HIS A 327 3.59 20.41 6.08
CA HIS A 327 2.73 21.03 7.09
C HIS A 327 3.29 20.78 8.49
N ILE A 328 3.37 21.84 9.29
CA ILE A 328 3.72 21.75 10.71
C ILE A 328 2.41 21.94 11.49
N PRO A 329 1.96 20.94 12.26
CA PRO A 329 0.68 21.04 12.94
C PRO A 329 0.73 22.04 14.10
N GLU A 330 -0.37 22.77 14.28
CA GLU A 330 -0.55 23.69 15.40
C GLU A 330 -1.02 22.94 16.65
N THR A 331 -0.06 22.57 17.48
CA THR A 331 -0.25 21.82 18.72
C THR A 331 0.48 22.50 19.89
N GLU A 332 0.06 22.20 21.11
CA GLU A 332 0.67 22.76 22.34
C GLU A 332 2.14 22.37 22.47
N GLU A 333 2.49 21.16 22.04
CA GLU A 333 3.84 20.63 22.03
C GLU A 333 4.30 20.39 20.58
N ASN A 334 5.60 20.43 20.32
CA ASN A 334 6.13 20.12 18.98
C ASN A 334 5.90 18.64 18.63
N PHE A 335 4.95 18.39 17.70
CA PHE A 335 4.60 17.04 17.26
C PHE A 335 5.80 16.22 16.78
N PHE A 336 6.65 16.77 15.91
CA PHE A 336 7.80 16.03 15.38
C PHE A 336 8.88 15.82 16.44
N GLY A 337 9.05 16.77 17.37
CA GLY A 337 9.89 16.61 18.56
C GLY A 337 9.46 15.39 19.37
N LYS A 338 8.17 15.27 19.67
CA LYS A 338 7.60 14.11 20.36
C LYS A 338 7.81 12.81 19.59
N VAL A 339 7.63 12.82 18.27
CA VAL A 339 7.91 11.64 17.44
C VAL A 339 9.38 11.23 17.56
N ILE A 340 10.31 12.18 17.47
CA ILE A 340 11.76 11.90 17.56
C ILE A 340 12.12 11.36 18.95
N GLU A 341 11.60 11.97 20.02
CA GLU A 341 11.78 11.49 21.39
C GLU A 341 11.24 10.07 21.55
N GLU A 342 10.05 9.79 21.03
CA GLU A 342 9.46 8.45 21.05
C GLU A 342 10.33 7.45 20.29
N LEU A 343 10.88 7.80 19.13
CA LEU A 343 11.76 6.93 18.35
C LEU A 343 13.11 6.63 19.03
N ARG A 344 13.53 7.46 20.00
CA ARG A 344 14.76 7.27 20.79
C ARG A 344 14.55 6.36 22.00
N LYS A 345 13.31 6.16 22.44
CA LYS A 345 12.99 5.38 23.64
C LYS A 345 13.50 3.93 23.51
N PRO A 346 14.30 3.44 24.47
CA PRO A 346 14.81 2.06 24.46
C PRO A 346 13.69 1.01 24.38
N GLU A 347 12.53 1.29 24.96
CA GLU A 347 11.33 0.44 24.96
C GLU A 347 10.83 0.13 23.55
N ARG A 348 11.19 0.95 22.56
CA ARG A 348 10.78 0.79 21.16
C ARG A 348 11.70 -0.14 20.36
N ASN A 349 12.82 -0.58 20.94
CA ASN A 349 13.83 -1.36 20.22
C ASN A 349 13.30 -2.66 19.63
N GLU A 350 12.46 -3.41 20.35
CA GLU A 350 11.86 -4.64 19.83
C GLU A 350 10.95 -4.37 18.63
N GLU A 351 10.13 -3.31 18.71
CA GLU A 351 9.27 -2.90 17.60
C GLU A 351 10.10 -2.42 16.40
N ILE A 352 11.19 -1.68 16.65
CA ILE A 352 12.14 -1.23 15.63
C ILE A 352 12.80 -2.44 14.95
N LEU A 353 13.24 -3.45 15.68
CA LEU A 353 13.81 -4.67 15.08
C LEU A 353 12.79 -5.41 14.21
N LYS A 354 11.54 -5.50 14.67
CA LYS A 354 10.45 -6.13 13.91
C LYS A 354 10.04 -5.33 12.67
N TYR A 355 10.10 -4.00 12.74
CA TYR A 355 9.60 -3.09 11.72
C TYR A 355 10.64 -2.05 11.26
N GLY A 356 11.90 -2.47 11.12
CA GLY A 356 13.02 -1.56 10.84
C GLY A 356 12.89 -0.74 9.56
N ARG A 357 12.15 -1.26 8.56
CA ARG A 357 11.83 -0.51 7.33
C ARG A 357 10.91 0.68 7.59
N SER A 358 9.89 0.51 8.44
CA SER A 358 9.01 1.62 8.83
C SER A 358 9.74 2.64 9.70
N PHE A 359 10.64 2.19 10.57
CA PHE A 359 11.53 3.10 11.30
C PHE A 359 12.40 3.93 10.35
N SER A 360 13.10 3.28 9.41
CA SER A 360 13.95 3.94 8.41
C SER A 360 13.17 4.92 7.54
N ALA A 361 11.98 4.53 7.08
CA ALA A 361 11.11 5.40 6.30
C ALA A 361 10.63 6.62 7.12
N CYS A 362 10.28 6.42 8.40
CA CYS A 362 9.91 7.53 9.30
C CYS A 362 11.05 8.56 9.40
N VAL A 363 12.29 8.10 9.63
CA VAL A 363 13.48 8.97 9.67
C VAL A 363 13.70 9.70 8.34
N ALA A 364 13.55 9.01 7.20
CA ALA A 364 13.65 9.63 5.89
C ALA A 364 12.57 10.70 5.66
N PHE A 365 11.33 10.45 6.10
CA PHE A 365 10.22 11.39 5.92
C PHE A 365 10.32 12.65 6.80
N LEU A 366 11.02 12.59 7.95
CA LEU A 366 11.39 13.81 8.69
C LEU A 366 12.24 14.76 7.83
N GLY A 367 13.03 14.21 6.90
CA GLY A 367 13.80 14.99 5.93
C GLY A 367 12.93 15.83 5.00
N LEU A 368 11.70 15.40 4.68
CA LEU A 368 10.76 16.20 3.88
C LEU A 368 10.34 17.49 4.59
N LEU A 369 10.38 17.48 5.93
CA LEU A 369 10.12 18.62 6.81
C LEU A 369 11.41 19.36 7.19
N GLN A 370 12.55 18.98 6.57
CA GLN A 370 13.88 19.51 6.88
C GLN A 370 14.33 19.27 8.32
N ILE A 371 13.86 18.18 8.93
CA ILE A 371 14.24 17.76 10.28
C ILE A 371 15.21 16.58 10.18
N PHE A 372 16.43 16.76 10.69
CA PHE A 372 17.53 15.79 10.54
C PHE A 372 18.05 15.30 11.91
N PRO A 373 17.36 14.34 12.55
CA PRO A 373 17.84 13.75 13.81
C PRO A 373 19.10 12.90 13.57
N VAL A 374 20.27 13.50 13.78
CA VAL A 374 21.59 12.93 13.42
C VAL A 374 21.81 11.54 14.03
N ASP A 375 21.42 11.33 15.29
CA ASP A 375 21.54 10.06 16.00
C ASP A 375 20.69 8.95 15.35
N LEU A 376 19.46 9.25 14.96
CA LEU A 376 18.57 8.29 14.28
C LEU A 376 19.07 7.99 12.86
N ILE A 377 19.60 9.00 12.15
CA ILE A 377 20.24 8.82 10.84
C ILE A 377 21.46 7.91 10.95
N LYS A 378 22.36 8.15 11.92
CA LYS A 378 23.53 7.29 12.21
C LYS A 378 23.08 5.86 12.53
N ARG A 379 22.01 5.68 13.30
CA ARG A 379 21.43 4.38 13.62
C ARG A 379 20.96 3.64 12.37
N VAL A 380 20.17 4.28 11.51
CA VAL A 380 19.65 3.66 10.27
C VAL A 380 20.77 3.24 9.32
N LEU A 381 21.82 4.08 9.19
CA LEU A 381 22.95 3.81 8.30
C LEU A 381 24.02 2.89 8.90
N SER A 382 23.86 2.46 10.16
CA SER A 382 24.78 1.52 10.78
C SER A 382 24.74 0.16 10.10
N ARG A 383 25.90 -0.48 9.97
CA ARG A 383 26.02 -1.80 9.33
C ARG A 383 25.16 -2.86 10.03
N GLU A 384 25.09 -2.82 11.35
CA GLU A 384 24.27 -3.71 12.16
C GLU A 384 22.78 -3.54 11.81
N PHE A 385 22.27 -2.31 11.84
CA PHE A 385 20.86 -2.05 11.55
C PHE A 385 20.48 -2.43 10.12
N LEU A 386 21.32 -2.09 9.14
CA LEU A 386 21.09 -2.43 7.74
C LEU A 386 21.04 -3.94 7.53
N ASN A 387 21.97 -4.69 8.14
CA ASN A 387 21.99 -6.14 8.06
C ASN A 387 20.75 -6.78 8.72
N ASN A 388 20.35 -6.30 9.91
CA ASN A 388 19.20 -6.84 10.62
C ASN A 388 17.87 -6.55 9.90
N THR A 389 17.73 -5.36 9.30
CA THR A 389 16.46 -4.91 8.70
C THR A 389 16.29 -5.36 7.24
N TYR A 390 17.39 -5.35 6.49
CA TYR A 390 17.36 -5.57 5.04
C TYR A 390 18.15 -6.83 4.61
N GLY A 391 18.93 -7.43 5.50
CA GLY A 391 19.83 -8.54 5.18
C GLY A 391 21.18 -8.06 4.63
N GLY A 392 22.10 -9.01 4.38
CA GLY A 392 23.47 -8.70 3.95
C GLY A 392 23.60 -8.19 2.51
N ASN A 393 22.55 -8.24 1.70
CA ASN A 393 22.58 -7.80 0.30
C ASN A 393 21.96 -6.40 0.15
N PHE A 394 22.78 -5.41 -0.22
CA PHE A 394 22.33 -4.02 -0.39
C PHE A 394 21.25 -3.82 -1.46
N TYR A 395 21.03 -4.76 -2.39
CA TYR A 395 19.93 -4.67 -3.35
C TYR A 395 18.54 -4.73 -2.69
N SER A 396 18.44 -5.19 -1.44
CA SER A 396 17.20 -5.19 -0.67
C SER A 396 16.89 -3.83 -0.02
N TYR A 397 17.85 -2.91 0.05
CA TYR A 397 17.66 -1.58 0.62
C TYR A 397 16.57 -0.82 -0.13
N GLY A 398 15.74 -0.11 0.63
CA GLY A 398 14.68 0.74 0.12
C GLY A 398 15.18 2.12 -0.32
N ARG A 399 14.30 2.92 -0.93
CA ARG A 399 14.60 4.31 -1.33
C ARG A 399 14.96 5.16 -0.13
N GLU A 400 14.33 4.90 1.02
CA GLU A 400 14.56 5.60 2.29
C GLU A 400 16.04 5.59 2.71
N ILE A 401 16.77 4.50 2.43
CA ILE A 401 18.19 4.40 2.76
C ILE A 401 19.04 5.30 1.85
N LEU A 402 18.70 5.36 0.54
CA LEU A 402 19.35 6.27 -0.39
C LEU A 402 19.07 7.73 -0.03
N THR A 403 17.82 8.05 0.35
CA THR A 403 17.44 9.39 0.84
C THR A 403 18.21 9.79 2.08
N ILE A 404 18.29 8.91 3.10
CA ILE A 404 19.02 9.20 4.33
C ILE A 404 20.53 9.36 4.06
N HIS A 405 21.10 8.55 3.15
CA HIS A 405 22.49 8.70 2.71
C HIS A 405 22.77 10.07 2.09
N ASP A 406 21.94 10.49 1.14
CA ASP A 406 22.12 11.77 0.45
C ASP A 406 21.93 12.95 1.41
N ILE A 407 20.91 12.89 2.29
CA ILE A 407 20.67 13.89 3.33
C ILE A 407 21.89 14.01 4.25
N ALA A 408 22.45 12.87 4.70
CA ALA A 408 23.64 12.88 5.55
C ALA A 408 24.83 13.55 4.87
N LYS A 409 25.09 13.24 3.59
CA LYS A 409 26.16 13.87 2.81
C LYS A 409 25.96 15.36 2.58
N LEU A 410 24.72 15.84 2.52
CA LEU A 410 24.40 17.23 2.21
C LEU A 410 24.36 18.13 3.44
N PHE A 411 23.82 17.64 4.56
CA PHE A 411 23.43 18.47 5.70
C PHE A 411 24.10 18.11 7.03
N ILE A 412 24.89 17.02 7.09
CA ILE A 412 25.53 16.58 8.32
C ILE A 412 27.04 16.63 8.13
N GLU A 413 27.71 17.45 8.96
CA GLU A 413 29.18 17.64 8.90
C GLU A 413 29.96 16.50 9.59
N ASP A 414 29.32 15.79 10.53
CA ASP A 414 29.91 14.66 11.27
C ASP A 414 30.25 13.46 10.37
N GLU A 415 31.22 12.64 10.80
CA GLU A 415 31.46 11.30 10.25
C GLU A 415 30.24 10.39 10.49
N VAL A 416 29.31 10.38 9.54
CA VAL A 416 28.22 9.41 9.45
C VAL A 416 28.69 8.28 8.53
N SER A 417 28.50 7.03 8.96
CA SER A 417 28.72 5.87 8.09
C SER A 417 27.87 6.01 6.84
N VAL A 418 28.50 6.15 5.68
CA VAL A 418 27.83 6.33 4.39
C VAL A 418 27.95 5.07 3.53
N LEU A 419 26.95 4.84 2.68
CA LEU A 419 27.02 3.83 1.64
C LEU A 419 28.21 4.07 0.71
N THR A 420 28.80 2.98 0.21
CA THR A 420 29.82 3.03 -0.84
C THR A 420 29.21 3.49 -2.16
N ASP A 421 29.99 4.13 -3.02
CA ASP A 421 29.52 4.62 -4.32
C ASP A 421 28.86 3.51 -5.17
N LYS A 422 29.40 2.29 -5.13
CA LYS A 422 28.79 1.13 -5.80
C LYS A 422 27.36 0.87 -5.33
N GLN A 423 27.10 0.95 -4.03
CA GLN A 423 25.77 0.75 -3.46
C GLN A 423 24.84 1.90 -3.85
N VAL A 424 25.31 3.15 -3.73
CA VAL A 424 24.54 4.35 -4.09
C VAL A 424 24.10 4.29 -5.55
N ILE A 425 25.03 3.99 -6.48
CA ILE A 425 24.76 3.90 -7.91
C ILE A 425 23.73 2.79 -8.20
N ALA A 426 23.85 1.65 -7.55
CA ALA A 426 22.91 0.55 -7.73
C ALA A 426 21.49 0.92 -7.25
N LEU A 427 21.38 1.59 -6.10
CA LEU A 427 20.10 2.05 -5.57
C LEU A 427 19.51 3.17 -6.42
N ALA A 428 20.32 4.11 -6.90
CA ALA A 428 19.90 5.17 -7.82
C ALA A 428 19.27 4.54 -9.06
N LYS A 429 19.96 3.59 -9.72
CA LYS A 429 19.44 2.88 -10.90
C LYS A 429 18.12 2.16 -10.64
N LYS A 430 17.89 1.69 -9.42
CA LYS A 430 16.65 1.00 -9.02
C LYS A 430 15.49 1.96 -8.77
N TYR A 431 15.77 3.18 -8.29
CA TYR A 431 14.75 4.08 -7.73
C TYR A 431 14.50 5.36 -8.52
N THR A 432 15.35 5.71 -9.49
CA THR A 432 15.12 6.85 -10.39
C THR A 432 14.44 6.42 -11.67
N ASP A 433 13.56 7.28 -12.19
CA ASP A 433 13.04 7.16 -13.54
C ASP A 433 14.10 7.65 -14.55
N TYR A 434 13.93 7.24 -15.80
CA TYR A 434 14.71 7.77 -16.91
C TYR A 434 14.40 9.27 -17.13
N VAL A 435 15.33 10.02 -17.74
CA VAL A 435 15.11 11.43 -18.11
C VAL A 435 14.45 11.49 -19.49
N PRO A 436 13.30 12.18 -19.68
CA PRO A 436 12.63 12.24 -20.98
C PRO A 436 13.54 12.75 -22.12
N CYS A 437 13.54 12.04 -23.25
CA CYS A 437 14.31 12.38 -24.44
C CYS A 437 13.53 12.05 -25.70
N GLU A 438 13.46 12.98 -26.66
CA GLU A 438 12.72 12.82 -27.93
C GLU A 438 13.12 11.58 -28.74
N THR A 439 14.33 11.06 -28.52
CA THR A 439 14.86 9.88 -29.21
C THR A 439 14.24 8.56 -28.73
N TYR A 440 13.54 8.53 -27.59
CA TYR A 440 12.93 7.30 -27.10
C TYR A 440 11.61 7.00 -27.81
N GLN A 441 11.47 5.76 -28.27
CA GLN A 441 10.24 5.24 -28.89
C GLN A 441 9.26 4.77 -27.81
N LYS A 442 8.59 5.71 -27.12
CA LYS A 442 7.57 5.40 -26.10
C LYS A 442 6.46 6.43 -26.05
N GLN A 443 5.32 6.04 -25.48
CA GLN A 443 4.26 6.97 -25.12
C GLN A 443 4.66 7.75 -23.86
N TYR A 444 4.66 9.08 -23.96
CA TYR A 444 4.94 9.96 -22.84
C TYR A 444 3.69 10.20 -21.98
N ASN A 445 3.86 10.29 -20.67
CA ASN A 445 2.82 10.83 -19.80
C ASN A 445 2.79 12.37 -19.87
N ILE A 446 1.81 12.97 -19.21
CA ILE A 446 1.57 14.42 -19.25
C ILE A 446 2.77 15.23 -18.73
N THR A 447 3.42 14.79 -17.64
CA THR A 447 4.58 15.49 -17.09
C THR A 447 5.82 15.31 -17.96
N GLU A 448 6.02 14.12 -18.54
CA GLU A 448 7.12 13.88 -19.48
C GLU A 448 6.98 14.75 -20.74
N ARG A 449 5.77 14.93 -21.26
CA ARG A 449 5.51 15.88 -22.37
C ARG A 449 5.84 17.32 -21.98
N MET A 450 5.45 17.75 -20.78
CA MET A 450 5.81 19.07 -20.27
C MET A 450 7.33 19.24 -20.16
N PHE A 451 8.05 18.22 -19.67
CA PHE A 451 9.52 18.24 -19.60
C PHE A 451 10.15 18.44 -20.98
N LEU A 452 9.69 17.70 -21.99
CA LEU A 452 10.20 17.82 -23.36
C LEU A 452 9.88 19.18 -23.98
N ASP A 453 8.66 19.69 -23.78
CA ASP A 453 8.26 21.00 -24.30
C ASP A 453 9.07 22.15 -23.65
N ILE A 454 9.26 22.14 -22.33
CA ILE A 454 10.09 23.14 -21.65
C ILE A 454 11.52 23.08 -22.18
N LYS A 455 12.08 21.87 -22.34
CA LYS A 455 13.42 21.68 -22.88
C LYS A 455 13.55 22.28 -24.28
N ARG A 456 12.61 21.98 -25.18
CA ARG A 456 12.59 22.51 -26.54
C ARG A 456 12.54 24.04 -26.54
N VAL A 457 11.60 24.63 -25.81
CA VAL A 457 11.42 26.08 -25.74
C VAL A 457 12.70 26.78 -25.24
N LEU A 458 13.33 26.26 -24.19
CA LEU A 458 14.59 26.80 -23.68
C LEU A 458 15.76 26.62 -24.66
N GLN A 459 15.80 25.52 -25.40
CA GLN A 459 16.84 25.30 -26.42
C GLN A 459 16.70 26.28 -27.58
N GLU A 460 15.48 26.58 -28.01
CA GLU A 460 15.21 27.58 -29.04
C GLU A 460 15.59 28.99 -28.58
N ASP A 461 15.25 29.37 -27.34
CA ASP A 461 15.55 30.69 -26.78
C ASP A 461 17.06 30.93 -26.54
N ARG A 462 17.79 29.88 -26.13
CA ARG A 462 19.17 30.01 -25.62
C ARG A 462 20.26 29.66 -26.63
N GLY A 463 19.92 29.48 -27.90
CA GLY A 463 20.90 29.25 -28.98
C GLY A 463 21.21 27.78 -29.30
N GLY A 464 20.37 26.84 -28.86
CA GLY A 464 20.35 25.46 -29.37
C GLY A 464 20.45 24.36 -28.31
N LYS A 465 20.60 23.12 -28.79
CA LYS A 465 20.55 21.89 -27.98
C LYS A 465 21.66 21.77 -26.93
N ASP A 466 22.78 22.46 -27.15
CA ASP A 466 23.96 22.38 -26.28
C ASP A 466 23.82 23.24 -25.01
N TYR A 467 22.79 24.10 -24.90
CA TYR A 467 22.59 25.03 -23.77
C TYR A 467 21.59 24.54 -22.72
N VAL A 468 20.90 23.43 -22.97
CA VAL A 468 19.91 22.85 -22.05
C VAL A 468 20.02 21.34 -22.08
N THR A 469 20.23 20.74 -20.90
CA THR A 469 20.28 19.28 -20.76
C THR A 469 19.35 18.78 -19.66
N GLY A 470 19.00 17.50 -19.73
CA GLY A 470 18.25 16.83 -18.69
C GLY A 470 19.16 15.87 -17.93
N PHE A 471 19.19 15.92 -16.59
CA PHE A 471 20.05 15.07 -15.78
C PHE A 471 19.51 14.90 -14.35
N HIS A 472 19.99 13.88 -13.65
CA HIS A 472 19.70 13.64 -12.24
C HIS A 472 20.85 14.17 -11.37
N VAL A 473 20.71 15.38 -10.84
CA VAL A 473 21.72 15.97 -9.93
C VAL A 473 21.69 15.27 -8.56
N ILE A 474 20.50 14.89 -8.11
CA ILE A 474 20.26 14.25 -6.82
C ILE A 474 19.62 12.87 -7.06
N PRO A 475 20.29 11.76 -6.68
CA PRO A 475 19.93 10.42 -7.15
C PRO A 475 18.78 9.75 -6.38
N HIS A 476 18.38 10.24 -5.20
CA HIS A 476 17.22 9.70 -4.49
C HIS A 476 15.87 10.27 -4.96
N HIS A 477 15.88 11.38 -5.71
CA HIS A 477 14.66 11.92 -6.32
C HIS A 477 14.33 11.15 -7.59
N GLN A 478 13.06 10.79 -7.74
CA GLN A 478 12.65 9.90 -8.82
C GLN A 478 12.79 10.52 -10.22
N ARG A 479 12.55 11.83 -10.35
CA ARG A 479 12.51 12.51 -11.65
C ARG A 479 13.71 13.41 -11.82
N GLY A 480 14.27 13.38 -13.04
CA GLY A 480 15.37 14.26 -13.43
C GLY A 480 14.91 15.70 -13.65
N ASP A 481 15.89 16.58 -13.78
CA ASP A 481 15.69 18.02 -13.86
C ASP A 481 16.24 18.59 -15.17
N LEU A 482 15.83 19.80 -15.50
CA LEU A 482 16.43 20.57 -16.59
C LEU A 482 17.54 21.44 -16.04
N ILE A 483 18.70 21.39 -16.67
CA ILE A 483 19.91 22.09 -16.25
C ILE A 483 20.32 23.10 -17.31
N LEU A 484 20.63 24.30 -16.83
CA LEU A 484 21.03 25.47 -17.59
C LEU A 484 22.27 26.08 -16.92
N CYS A 485 23.01 26.89 -17.68
CA CYS A 485 24.17 27.61 -17.16
C CYS A 485 24.23 29.03 -17.73
N ASN A 486 24.51 30.00 -16.86
CA ASN A 486 24.87 31.37 -17.21
C ASN A 486 26.31 31.65 -16.76
N ASN A 487 27.06 32.46 -17.52
CA ASN A 487 28.32 33.00 -17.04
C ASN A 487 28.08 34.11 -15.99
N SER A 488 29.15 34.69 -15.45
CA SER A 488 29.09 35.80 -14.50
C SER A 488 28.41 37.07 -15.06
N GLU A 489 28.40 37.25 -16.38
CA GLU A 489 27.76 38.36 -17.08
C GLU A 489 26.27 38.09 -17.40
N GLY A 490 25.77 36.90 -17.06
CA GLY A 490 24.38 36.49 -17.31
C GLY A 490 24.13 35.83 -18.68
N ALA A 491 25.14 35.71 -19.54
CA ALA A 491 25.01 35.10 -20.86
C ALA A 491 24.93 33.55 -20.77
N PRO A 492 24.09 32.88 -21.60
CA PRO A 492 24.02 31.42 -21.66
C PRO A 492 25.36 30.76 -22.00
N VAL A 493 25.67 29.65 -21.31
CA VAL A 493 26.87 28.83 -21.55
C VAL A 493 26.45 27.40 -21.89
N SER A 494 27.19 26.76 -22.78
CA SER A 494 26.98 25.34 -23.15
C SER A 494 27.10 24.42 -21.92
N VAL A 495 26.19 23.46 -21.81
CA VAL A 495 26.11 22.44 -20.74
C VAL A 495 26.45 21.03 -21.24
N LYS A 496 26.70 20.87 -22.55
CA LYS A 496 26.86 19.58 -23.24
C LYS A 496 27.91 18.67 -22.59
N ASP A 497 29.08 19.22 -22.29
CA ASP A 497 30.25 18.43 -21.88
C ASP A 497 30.34 18.23 -20.37
N VAL A 498 29.60 19.02 -19.59
CA VAL A 498 29.74 19.03 -18.12
C VAL A 498 29.16 17.80 -17.45
N PHE A 499 28.10 17.23 -18.03
CA PHE A 499 27.45 16.02 -17.51
C PHE A 499 27.74 14.78 -18.36
N TYR A 500 28.42 14.95 -19.50
CA TYR A 500 28.87 13.84 -20.32
C TYR A 500 29.97 13.06 -19.59
N GLY A 501 29.82 11.73 -19.49
CA GLY A 501 30.77 10.86 -18.78
C GLY A 501 30.71 10.91 -17.24
N LYS A 502 29.89 11.79 -16.64
CA LYS A 502 29.68 11.78 -15.19
C LYS A 502 28.98 10.50 -14.75
N GLN A 503 29.45 9.92 -13.65
CA GLN A 503 28.87 8.70 -13.12
C GLN A 503 27.46 8.96 -12.58
N PHE A 504 26.47 8.33 -13.20
CA PHE A 504 25.09 8.39 -12.77
C PHE A 504 24.94 7.80 -11.36
N GLY A 505 24.12 8.44 -10.53
CA GLY A 505 23.74 7.92 -9.21
C GLY A 505 24.52 8.52 -8.04
N LEU A 506 25.46 9.44 -8.28
CA LEU A 506 26.16 10.18 -7.23
C LEU A 506 25.68 11.65 -7.19
N LEU A 507 25.86 12.32 -6.05
CA LEU A 507 25.62 13.75 -5.91
C LEU A 507 26.66 14.53 -6.71
N HIS A 508 26.21 15.54 -7.45
CA HIS A 508 27.09 16.42 -8.23
C HIS A 508 27.02 17.84 -7.70
N LYS A 509 28.16 18.43 -7.34
CA LYS A 509 28.23 19.87 -7.01
C LYS A 509 28.21 20.71 -8.29
N ALA A 510 27.62 21.90 -8.19
CA ALA A 510 27.62 22.89 -9.25
C ALA A 510 29.07 23.32 -9.57
N PRO A 511 29.50 23.26 -10.83
CA PRO A 511 30.83 23.75 -11.22
C PRO A 511 30.99 25.27 -11.05
N SER A 512 32.06 25.73 -10.43
CA SER A 512 32.43 27.16 -10.42
C SER A 512 33.15 27.56 -11.72
N PRO A 513 33.16 28.85 -12.12
CA PRO A 513 32.56 30.02 -11.46
C PRO A 513 31.14 30.37 -11.98
N ASN A 514 30.57 29.58 -12.87
CA ASN A 514 29.31 29.90 -13.54
C ASN A 514 28.08 29.71 -12.64
N HIS A 515 26.97 30.35 -13.03
CA HIS A 515 25.67 30.19 -12.38
C HIS A 515 24.90 29.02 -13.00
N TRP A 516 24.86 27.90 -12.28
CA TRP A 516 24.14 26.70 -12.70
C TRP A 516 22.70 26.72 -12.20
N ILE A 517 21.74 26.77 -13.13
CA ILE A 517 20.32 26.85 -12.82
C ILE A 517 19.67 25.48 -13.06
N VAL A 518 18.79 25.08 -12.15
CA VAL A 518 18.02 23.83 -12.23
C VAL A 518 16.54 24.14 -12.20
N LEU A 519 15.82 23.74 -13.25
CA LEU A 519 14.38 23.85 -13.33
C LEU A 519 13.73 22.49 -13.06
N ILE A 520 12.99 22.40 -11.96
CA ILE A 520 12.29 21.19 -11.52
C ILE A 520 10.89 21.17 -12.15
N VAL A 521 10.59 20.16 -12.95
CA VAL A 521 9.28 20.05 -13.62
C VAL A 521 8.24 19.44 -12.68
N ALA A 522 7.38 20.28 -12.12
CA ALA A 522 6.28 19.88 -11.23
C ALA A 522 5.02 19.57 -12.04
N GLY A 523 4.56 18.31 -12.00
CA GLY A 523 3.35 17.85 -12.68
C GLY A 523 2.05 18.24 -11.97
N ARG A 524 0.92 17.70 -12.43
CA ARG A 524 -0.42 17.94 -11.85
C ARG A 524 -0.49 17.64 -10.35
N ASN A 525 0.18 16.58 -9.89
CA ASN A 525 0.17 16.13 -8.50
C ASN A 525 1.47 16.54 -7.78
N SER A 526 1.83 17.81 -7.88
CA SER A 526 3.07 18.35 -7.29
C SER A 526 2.82 19.60 -6.43
N MET A 527 1.67 20.25 -6.60
CA MET A 527 1.24 21.39 -5.82
C MET A 527 0.09 20.98 -4.91
N ILE A 528 0.04 21.54 -3.70
CA ILE A 528 -1.08 21.34 -2.79
C ILE A 528 -2.33 21.94 -3.45
N GLN A 529 -3.42 21.17 -3.49
CA GLN A 529 -4.65 21.54 -4.16
C GLN A 529 -5.15 22.91 -3.69
N ASN A 530 -5.69 23.71 -4.62
CA ASN A 530 -6.23 25.05 -4.37
C ASN A 530 -5.21 26.01 -3.73
N SER A 531 -3.91 25.73 -3.89
CA SER A 531 -2.84 26.58 -3.39
C SER A 531 -1.69 26.70 -4.40
N ASN A 532 -0.81 27.67 -4.18
CA ASN A 532 0.44 27.81 -4.90
C ASN A 532 1.65 27.19 -4.16
N ARG A 533 1.40 26.42 -3.09
CA ARG A 533 2.43 25.79 -2.24
C ARG A 533 2.87 24.46 -2.85
N ALA A 534 4.19 24.29 -2.99
CA ALA A 534 4.77 23.03 -3.43
C ALA A 534 4.74 22.00 -2.28
N SER A 535 4.59 20.73 -2.62
CA SER A 535 4.66 19.64 -1.64
C SER A 535 6.07 19.49 -1.07
N GLY A 536 6.20 18.85 0.10
CA GLY A 536 7.50 18.70 0.77
C GLY A 536 8.60 18.06 -0.07
N PRO A 537 8.32 17.01 -0.90
CA PRO A 537 9.32 16.46 -1.82
C PRO A 537 9.95 17.49 -2.76
N PHE A 538 9.21 18.51 -3.20
CA PHE A 538 9.77 19.57 -4.06
C PHE A 538 10.51 20.64 -3.23
N ASN A 539 10.01 20.99 -2.05
CA ASN A 539 10.67 21.95 -1.17
C ASN A 539 12.05 21.46 -0.71
N ILE A 540 12.15 20.19 -0.28
CA ILE A 540 13.45 19.62 0.09
C ILE A 540 14.39 19.54 -1.12
N LYS A 541 13.88 19.19 -2.30
CA LYS A 541 14.69 19.13 -3.53
C LYS A 541 15.32 20.47 -3.88
N ILE A 542 14.56 21.58 -3.77
CA ILE A 542 15.12 22.93 -3.96
C ILE A 542 16.26 23.16 -2.97
N LYS A 543 16.05 22.86 -1.68
CA LYS A 543 17.06 23.06 -0.64
C LYS A 543 18.34 22.26 -0.90
N GLU A 544 18.20 21.00 -1.28
CA GLU A 544 19.32 20.11 -1.61
C GLU A 544 20.11 20.60 -2.83
N LEU A 545 19.42 21.00 -3.91
CA LEU A 545 20.05 21.58 -5.10
C LEU A 545 20.80 22.88 -4.76
N ASN A 546 20.18 23.73 -3.97
CA ASN A 546 20.80 24.98 -3.52
C ASN A 546 22.05 24.72 -2.68
N THR A 547 22.02 23.70 -1.81
CA THR A 547 23.16 23.25 -0.99
C THR A 547 24.31 22.71 -1.86
N LEU A 548 23.99 22.06 -2.98
CA LEU A 548 24.98 21.63 -3.97
C LEU A 548 25.55 22.76 -4.84
N GLY A 549 25.10 24.00 -4.64
CA GLY A 549 25.59 25.17 -5.37
C GLY A 549 24.72 25.58 -6.57
N TYR A 550 23.66 24.85 -6.89
CA TYR A 550 22.73 25.22 -7.98
C TYR A 550 21.77 26.34 -7.56
N TYR A 551 21.15 26.98 -8.54
CA TYR A 551 20.03 27.90 -8.37
C TYR A 551 18.76 27.18 -8.83
N ALA A 552 17.93 26.71 -7.91
CA ALA A 552 16.80 25.86 -8.22
C ALA A 552 15.45 26.59 -8.17
N ASN A 553 14.57 26.32 -9.14
CA ASN A 553 13.19 26.79 -9.13
C ASN A 553 12.24 25.76 -9.77
N ILE A 554 10.93 25.87 -9.49
CA ILE A 554 9.90 24.91 -9.93
C ILE A 554 9.10 25.47 -11.10
N VAL A 555 9.02 24.70 -12.18
CA VAL A 555 8.07 24.96 -13.26
C VAL A 555 6.74 24.32 -12.91
N LYS A 556 5.74 25.15 -12.60
CA LYS A 556 4.43 24.70 -12.07
C LYS A 556 3.51 24.29 -13.21
N TRP A 557 2.92 23.10 -13.12
CA TRP A 557 1.94 22.61 -14.10
C TRP A 557 0.81 23.62 -14.36
N ASN A 558 0.11 24.07 -13.31
CA ASN A 558 -1.06 24.95 -13.43
C ASN A 558 -0.77 26.28 -14.12
N THR A 559 0.47 26.77 -14.05
CA THR A 559 0.88 28.01 -14.72
C THR A 559 1.30 27.70 -16.15
N TYR A 560 2.23 26.76 -16.33
CA TYR A 560 2.83 26.46 -17.64
C TYR A 560 1.80 25.90 -18.63
N SER A 561 0.87 25.04 -18.18
CA SER A 561 -0.12 24.42 -19.07
C SER A 561 -1.13 25.39 -19.66
N ASN A 562 -1.25 26.59 -19.09
CA ASN A 562 -2.17 27.63 -19.55
C ASN A 562 -1.54 28.56 -20.59
N LEU A 563 -0.20 28.50 -20.77
CA LEU A 563 0.53 29.30 -21.75
C LEU A 563 0.37 28.68 -23.14
N LYS A 564 -0.11 29.48 -24.10
CA LYS A 564 -0.50 28.98 -25.44
C LYS A 564 0.61 29.13 -26.46
N THR A 565 1.44 30.15 -26.32
CA THR A 565 2.50 30.49 -27.28
C THR A 565 3.87 30.27 -26.69
N ASP A 566 4.86 29.99 -27.55
CA ASP A 566 6.25 29.84 -27.11
C ASP A 566 6.81 31.15 -26.53
N LYS A 567 6.37 32.31 -27.02
CA LYS A 567 6.74 33.61 -26.45
C LYS A 567 6.30 33.76 -24.98
N GLU A 568 5.06 33.39 -24.66
CA GLU A 568 4.56 33.41 -23.28
C GLU A 568 5.34 32.45 -22.38
N LYS A 569 5.64 31.26 -22.89
CA LYS A 569 6.43 30.24 -22.18
C LYS A 569 7.86 30.74 -21.91
N ILE A 570 8.52 31.34 -22.89
CA ILE A 570 9.86 31.91 -22.73
C ILE A 570 9.88 32.98 -21.64
N ILE A 571 8.94 33.94 -21.68
CA ILE A 571 8.85 34.99 -20.65
C ILE A 571 8.69 34.38 -19.26
N TYR A 572 7.78 33.42 -19.11
CA TYR A 572 7.57 32.73 -17.84
C TYR A 572 8.83 31.99 -17.36
N LEU A 573 9.49 31.24 -18.23
CA LEU A 573 10.69 30.47 -17.88
C LEU A 573 11.88 31.38 -17.54
N ASN A 574 12.06 32.48 -18.27
CA ASN A 574 13.12 33.46 -17.98
C ASN A 574 12.88 34.17 -16.64
N ASN A 575 11.63 34.51 -16.32
CA ASN A 575 11.28 35.03 -14.99
C ASN A 575 11.63 34.01 -13.89
N LEU A 576 11.33 32.72 -14.07
CA LEU A 576 11.71 31.68 -13.10
C LEU A 576 13.22 31.55 -12.94
N ILE A 577 13.98 31.68 -14.02
CA ILE A 577 15.46 31.65 -13.99
C ILE A 577 15.98 32.85 -13.20
N GLU A 578 15.46 34.06 -13.45
CA GLU A 578 15.84 35.25 -12.69
C GLU A 578 15.48 35.15 -11.20
N GLU A 579 14.29 34.65 -10.88
CA GLU A 579 13.86 34.40 -9.50
C GLU A 579 14.80 33.40 -8.81
N ALA A 580 15.21 32.34 -9.51
CA ALA A 580 16.16 31.36 -8.98
C ALA A 580 17.49 32.04 -8.63
N LEU A 581 18.02 32.88 -9.53
CA LEU A 581 19.27 33.61 -9.34
C LEU A 581 19.19 34.61 -8.18
N LYS A 582 18.06 35.34 -8.06
CA LYS A 582 17.81 36.31 -6.98
C LYS A 582 17.66 35.65 -5.61
N SER A 583 17.16 34.41 -5.54
CA SER A 583 16.91 33.72 -4.26
C SER A 583 18.18 33.35 -3.46
N LYS A 584 19.36 33.52 -4.05
CA LYS A 584 20.66 33.17 -3.46
C LYS A 584 21.63 34.36 -3.35
N LEU A 585 21.27 35.51 -3.91
CA LEU A 585 21.93 36.80 -3.70
C LEU A 585 21.37 37.43 -2.42
#